data_AF-W2TME8-F1
#
_entry.id   AF-W2TME8-F1
#
_cell.length_a   1.000
_cell.length_b   1.000
_cell.length_c   1.000
_cell.angle_alpha   90.00
_cell.angle_beta   90.00
_cell.angle_gamma   90.00
#
_symmetry.space_group_name_H-M   'P 1'
#
loop_
_entity.id
_entity.type
_entity.pdbx_description
1 polymer ?
#
loop_
_entity_poly.entity_id
_entity_poly.type
_entity_poly.pdbx_seq_one_letter_code
_entity_poly.pdbx_strand_id
1 'polypeptide(L)'
;MFSGQPDKQLVINSYINNRWGAEERFPNPFEIGQPFQIRILVLENYFKIAVNGKHICDYPHRVPVEEVKTIYVGGNIRVDFIEFQPPVSVCVFVTESYVDVFYVSIVGGSLGHP
;
A
#
# COMPACT_ATOMS: atom_id res chain seq x y z
N MET A 1 15.13 24.01 -3.62
CA MET A 1 15.81 23.26 -2.54
C MET A 1 14.73 22.82 -1.56
N PHE A 2 14.19 21.62 -1.71
CA PHE A 2 13.09 21.12 -0.87
C PHE A 2 13.67 20.24 0.25
N SER A 3 14.29 20.86 1.25
CA SER A 3 14.72 20.18 2.48
C SER A 3 13.58 20.14 3.50
N GLY A 4 12.47 19.48 3.15
CA GLY A 4 11.38 19.23 4.08
C GLY A 4 11.79 18.17 5.10
N GLN A 5 11.41 18.35 6.36
CA GLN A 5 11.46 17.26 7.35
C GLN A 5 10.58 16.10 6.85
N PRO A 6 10.96 14.83 7.11
CA PRO A 6 10.09 13.71 6.78
C PRO A 6 8.74 13.88 7.46
N ASP A 7 7.67 13.54 6.76
CA ASP A 7 6.33 13.53 7.33
C ASP A 7 6.32 12.64 8.58
N LYS A 8 5.66 13.11 9.64
CA LYS A 8 5.58 12.32 10.89
C LYS A 8 4.52 11.23 10.83
N GLN A 9 3.64 11.30 9.85
CA GLN A 9 2.48 10.42 9.73
C GLN A 9 2.35 9.85 8.32
N LEU A 10 1.99 8.58 8.25
CA LEU A 10 1.42 7.95 7.08
C LEU A 10 -0.09 8.23 7.09
N VAL A 11 -0.63 8.70 5.97
CA VAL A 11 -2.06 8.94 5.78
C VAL A 11 -2.58 8.00 4.70
N ILE A 12 -3.67 7.29 5.01
CA ILE A 12 -4.37 6.41 4.06
C ILE A 12 -5.80 6.94 3.92
N ASN A 13 -6.27 7.08 2.68
CA ASN A 13 -7.59 7.61 2.39
C ASN A 13 -8.08 7.15 1.01
N SER A 14 -9.35 7.41 0.72
CA SER A 14 -9.98 7.22 -0.59
C SER A 14 -10.44 8.55 -1.13
N TYR A 15 -10.17 8.79 -2.41
CA TYR A 15 -10.68 9.93 -3.17
C TYR A 15 -11.79 9.43 -4.09
N ILE A 16 -13.04 9.76 -3.76
CA ILE A 16 -14.25 9.25 -4.43
C ILE A 16 -15.13 10.44 -4.79
N ASN A 17 -15.66 10.48 -6.02
CA ASN A 17 -16.54 11.56 -6.48
C ASN A 17 -15.96 12.96 -6.24
N ASN A 18 -14.68 13.13 -6.57
CA ASN A 18 -13.91 14.36 -6.37
C ASN A 18 -13.80 14.87 -4.92
N ARG A 19 -13.87 13.96 -3.94
CA ARG A 19 -13.76 14.30 -2.52
C ARG A 19 -12.91 13.29 -1.77
N TRP A 20 -12.11 13.78 -0.84
CA TRP A 20 -11.42 12.96 0.14
C TRP A 20 -12.39 12.47 1.22
N GLY A 21 -12.27 11.20 1.60
CA GLY A 21 -13.01 10.63 2.72
C GLY A 21 -12.35 10.89 4.07
N ALA A 22 -12.75 10.11 5.08
CA ALA A 22 -12.13 10.12 6.39
C ALA A 22 -10.70 9.55 6.34
N GLU A 23 -9.75 10.26 6.90
CA GLU A 23 -8.34 9.86 6.93
C GLU A 23 -8.08 8.82 8.02
N GLU A 24 -7.23 7.85 7.71
CA GLU A 24 -6.60 6.98 8.71
C GLU A 24 -5.12 7.35 8.80
N ARG A 25 -4.67 7.69 10.02
CA ARG A 25 -3.34 8.25 10.28
C ARG A 25 -2.53 7.31 11.16
N PHE A 26 -1.30 7.01 10.74
CA PHE A 26 -0.38 6.12 11.44
C PHE A 26 0.98 6.79 11.61
N PRO A 27 1.82 6.35 12.57
CA PRO A 27 3.22 6.77 12.62
C PRO A 27 3.93 6.45 11.30
N ASN A 28 4.79 7.36 10.83
CA ASN A 28 5.55 7.13 9.60
C ASN A 28 6.49 5.90 9.76
N PRO A 29 6.35 4.84 8.94
CA PRO A 29 7.20 3.66 8.99
C PRO A 29 8.47 3.77 8.12
N PHE A 30 8.66 4.87 7.39
CA PHE A 30 9.75 5.07 6.44
C PHE A 30 10.90 5.88 7.02
N GLU A 31 12.12 5.51 6.63
CA GLU A 31 13.34 6.23 6.97
C GLU A 31 13.99 6.78 5.69
N ILE A 32 14.49 8.02 5.75
CA ILE A 32 15.20 8.65 4.63
C ILE A 32 16.46 7.85 4.33
N GLY A 33 16.76 7.64 3.05
CA GLY A 33 17.94 6.89 2.64
C GLY A 33 17.79 5.36 2.68
N GLN A 34 16.80 4.83 3.41
CA GLN A 34 16.66 3.39 3.61
C GLN A 34 15.72 2.74 2.60
N PRO A 35 16.01 1.49 2.18
CA PRO A 35 15.07 0.72 1.41
C PRO A 35 13.88 0.30 2.27
N PHE A 36 12.73 0.20 1.61
CA PHE A 36 11.52 -0.27 2.23
C PHE A 36 10.76 -1.17 1.29
N GLN A 37 9.88 -2.01 1.85
CA GLN A 37 8.90 -2.81 1.12
C GLN A 37 7.52 -2.49 1.65
N ILE A 38 6.64 -2.00 0.78
CA ILE A 38 5.20 -1.97 1.06
C ILE A 38 4.62 -3.33 0.64
N ARG A 39 3.67 -3.88 1.38
CA ARG A 39 2.85 -5.01 0.95
C ARG A 39 1.40 -4.62 1.12
N ILE A 40 0.63 -4.78 0.06
CA ILE A 40 -0.82 -4.63 0.05
C ILE A 40 -1.35 -6.03 -0.25
N LEU A 41 -2.18 -6.57 0.63
CA LEU A 41 -2.89 -7.82 0.42
C LEU A 41 -4.38 -7.48 0.30
N VAL A 42 -4.98 -7.91 -0.79
CA VAL A 42 -6.41 -7.76 -1.02
C VAL A 42 -7.13 -8.94 -0.39
N LEU A 43 -8.08 -8.64 0.49
CA LEU A 43 -8.99 -9.62 1.09
C LEU A 43 -10.43 -9.22 0.75
N GLU A 44 -11.39 -10.08 1.04
CA GLU A 44 -12.80 -9.90 0.65
C GLU A 44 -13.36 -8.52 1.06
N ASN A 45 -13.02 -8.05 2.26
CA ASN A 45 -13.63 -6.85 2.84
C ASN A 45 -12.66 -5.66 3.02
N TYR A 46 -11.35 -5.87 2.87
CA TYR A 46 -10.35 -4.85 3.17
C TYR A 46 -9.00 -5.12 2.49
N PHE A 47 -8.15 -4.09 2.45
CA PHE A 47 -6.73 -4.21 2.15
C PHE A 47 -5.95 -4.37 3.46
N LYS A 48 -5.17 -5.44 3.57
CA LYS A 48 -4.17 -5.59 4.65
C LYS A 48 -2.86 -4.97 4.20
N ILE A 49 -2.42 -3.93 4.91
CA ILE A 49 -1.24 -3.13 4.54
C ILE A 49 -0.12 -3.37 5.55
N ALA A 50 1.07 -3.65 5.04
CA ALA A 50 2.28 -3.81 5.83
C ALA A 50 3.46 -3.05 5.22
N VAL A 51 4.38 -2.58 6.06
CA VAL A 51 5.64 -1.97 5.64
C VAL A 51 6.78 -2.71 6.33
N ASN A 52 7.78 -3.15 5.57
CA ASN A 52 8.94 -3.92 6.07
C ASN A 52 8.54 -5.14 6.91
N GLY A 53 7.48 -5.84 6.49
CA GLY A 53 6.94 -7.00 7.21
C GLY A 53 6.12 -6.69 8.46
N LYS A 54 6.06 -5.41 8.88
CA LYS A 54 5.23 -4.97 10.01
C LYS A 54 3.86 -4.52 9.54
N HIS A 55 2.82 -5.06 10.17
CA HIS A 55 1.43 -4.65 9.91
C HIS A 55 1.21 -3.18 10.25
N ILE A 56 0.55 -2.45 9.34
CA ILE A 56 0.14 -1.05 9.53
C ILE A 56 -1.35 -0.98 9.86
N CYS A 57 -2.19 -1.53 8.98
CA CYS A 57 -3.64 -1.49 9.15
C CYS A 57 -4.38 -2.47 8.23
N ASP A 58 -5.63 -2.73 8.58
CA ASP A 58 -6.64 -3.35 7.73
C ASP A 58 -7.58 -2.23 7.24
N TYR A 59 -7.41 -1.78 5.99
CA TYR A 59 -8.14 -0.65 5.40
C TYR A 59 -9.39 -1.14 4.65
N PRO A 60 -10.62 -0.89 5.14
CA PRO A 60 -11.83 -1.41 4.52
C PRO A 60 -12.03 -0.92 3.09
N HIS A 61 -12.58 -1.78 2.23
CA HIS A 61 -12.96 -1.39 0.87
C HIS A 61 -14.01 -0.28 0.91
N ARG A 62 -13.71 0.89 0.33
CA ARG A 62 -14.65 2.03 0.21
C ARG A 62 -15.32 2.11 -1.17
N VAL A 63 -14.89 1.26 -2.10
CA VAL A 63 -15.45 1.02 -3.44
C VAL A 63 -15.30 -0.48 -3.73
N PRO A 64 -16.07 -1.05 -4.68
CA PRO A 64 -15.86 -2.41 -5.14
C PRO A 64 -14.42 -2.62 -5.60
N VAL A 65 -13.77 -3.68 -5.12
CA VAL A 65 -12.34 -3.91 -5.36
C VAL A 65 -12.05 -4.21 -6.84
N GLU A 66 -13.05 -4.75 -7.54
CA GLU A 66 -13.01 -5.09 -8.97
C GLU A 66 -12.88 -3.84 -9.86
N GLU A 67 -13.17 -2.65 -9.31
CA GLU A 67 -12.97 -1.37 -10.00
C GLU A 67 -11.51 -0.88 -9.98
N VAL A 68 -10.66 -1.46 -9.12
CA VAL A 68 -9.25 -1.08 -8.98
C VAL A 68 -8.42 -1.70 -10.11
N LYS A 69 -7.96 -0.87 -11.04
CA LYS A 69 -7.24 -1.33 -12.26
C LYS A 69 -5.82 -0.80 -12.40
N THR A 70 -5.42 0.11 -11.55
CA THR A 70 -4.19 0.89 -11.75
C THR A 70 -3.52 1.16 -10.42
N ILE A 71 -2.21 0.94 -10.41
CA ILE A 71 -1.33 1.41 -9.34
C ILE A 71 -0.54 2.59 -9.89
N TYR A 72 -0.58 3.68 -9.12
CA TYR A 72 0.20 4.86 -9.38
C TYR A 72 1.16 5.08 -8.22
N VAL A 73 2.44 5.24 -8.55
CA VAL A 73 3.49 5.58 -7.58
C VAL A 73 4.12 6.89 -8.03
N GLY A 74 4.16 7.87 -7.15
CA GLY A 74 4.69 9.20 -7.43
C GLY A 74 5.23 9.87 -6.17
N GLY A 75 5.84 11.03 -6.35
CA GLY A 75 6.53 11.76 -5.28
C GLY A 75 8.04 11.48 -5.26
N ASN A 76 8.69 11.80 -4.14
CA ASN A 76 10.13 11.64 -3.97
C ASN A 76 10.49 10.19 -3.59
N ILE A 77 10.34 9.27 -4.53
CA ILE A 77 10.59 7.84 -4.33
C ILE A 77 11.31 7.27 -5.55
N ARG A 78 12.35 6.47 -5.30
CA ARG A 78 12.92 5.59 -6.33
C ARG A 78 12.30 4.21 -6.17
N VAL A 79 11.69 3.67 -7.23
CA VAL A 79 11.12 2.32 -7.24
C VAL A 79 12.10 1.38 -7.93
N ASP A 80 12.53 0.33 -7.25
CA ASP A 80 13.41 -0.69 -7.82
C ASP A 80 12.60 -1.73 -8.61
N PHE A 81 11.50 -2.24 -8.06
CA PHE A 81 10.54 -3.07 -8.80
C PHE A 81 9.14 -2.94 -8.18
N ILE A 82 8.13 -3.39 -8.95
CA ILE A 82 6.77 -3.66 -8.49
C ILE A 82 6.46 -5.09 -8.93
N GLU A 83 6.06 -5.94 -8.00
CA GLU A 83 5.73 -7.34 -8.26
C GLU A 83 4.28 -7.58 -7.89
N PHE A 84 3.53 -8.20 -8.80
CA PHE A 84 2.20 -8.73 -8.58
C PHE A 84 2.27 -10.24 -8.42
N GLN A 85 1.67 -10.78 -7.37
CA GLN A 85 1.61 -12.22 -7.16
C GLN A 85 0.19 -12.70 -7.39
N PRO A 86 -0.02 -13.75 -8.21
CA PRO A 86 -1.36 -14.30 -8.39
C PRO A 86 -1.89 -14.84 -7.05
N PRO A 87 -3.22 -14.98 -6.91
CA PRO A 87 -3.81 -15.71 -5.81
C PRO A 87 -3.09 -17.04 -5.59
N VAL A 88 -2.60 -17.27 -4.38
CA VAL A 88 -2.05 -18.59 -4.03
C VAL A 88 -3.25 -19.53 -3.97
N SER A 89 -3.32 -20.52 -4.87
CA SER A 89 -4.29 -21.61 -4.79
C SER A 89 -4.02 -22.43 -3.53
N VAL A 90 -4.57 -22.02 -2.39
CA VAL A 90 -4.53 -22.82 -1.17
C VAL A 90 -5.67 -23.83 -1.25
N CYS A 91 -5.37 -25.04 -1.72
CA CYS A 91 -6.26 -26.19 -1.52
C CYS A 91 -6.27 -26.58 -0.05
N VAL A 92 -6.96 -25.84 0.82
CA VAL A 92 -7.44 -26.34 2.12
C VAL A 92 -8.73 -25.60 2.49
N PHE A 93 -9.81 -26.34 2.66
CA PHE A 93 -11.14 -25.95 3.12
C PHE A 93 -11.20 -24.73 4.07
N VAL A 94 -11.35 -23.52 3.53
CA VAL A 94 -12.06 -22.40 4.20
C VAL A 94 -12.83 -21.67 3.10
N THR A 95 -14.13 -21.57 3.29
CA THR A 95 -15.03 -20.76 2.47
C THR A 95 -14.66 -19.30 2.65
N GLU A 96 -13.97 -18.69 1.70
CA GLU A 96 -14.00 -17.24 1.52
C GLU A 96 -13.56 -16.95 0.08
N SER A 97 -14.45 -16.28 -0.65
CA SER A 97 -14.34 -16.00 -2.07
C SER A 97 -13.14 -15.07 -2.28
N TYR A 98 -12.07 -15.60 -2.84
CA TYR A 98 -10.81 -14.85 -3.01
C TYR A 98 -10.90 -13.97 -4.25
N VAL A 99 -10.92 -12.65 -4.07
CA VAL A 99 -10.85 -11.68 -5.18
C VAL A 99 -9.46 -11.04 -5.18
N ASP A 100 -8.71 -11.35 -6.24
CA ASP A 100 -7.51 -10.68 -6.75
C ASP A 100 -6.51 -10.13 -5.72
N VAL A 101 -5.53 -10.96 -5.33
CA VAL A 101 -4.37 -10.50 -4.59
C VAL A 101 -3.47 -9.68 -5.51
N PHE A 102 -3.47 -8.36 -5.33
CA PHE A 102 -2.42 -7.51 -5.90
C PHE A 102 -1.33 -7.32 -4.85
N TYR A 103 -0.29 -8.14 -4.92
CA TYR A 103 0.97 -7.80 -4.27
C TYR A 103 1.51 -6.53 -4.94
N VAL A 104 2.02 -5.59 -4.14
CA VAL A 104 2.73 -4.40 -4.63
C VAL A 104 3.91 -4.20 -3.71
N SER A 105 5.01 -4.90 -3.99
CA SER A 105 6.28 -4.60 -3.34
C SER A 105 6.91 -3.43 -4.05
N ILE A 106 6.71 -2.22 -3.55
CA ILE A 106 7.54 -1.07 -3.93
C ILE A 106 8.82 -1.19 -3.10
N VAL A 107 9.90 -1.64 -3.74
CA VAL A 107 11.23 -1.58 -3.12
C VAL A 107 11.80 -0.20 -3.40
N GLY A 108 11.84 0.62 -2.35
CA GLY A 108 12.38 1.97 -2.43
C GLY A 108 13.91 1.94 -2.53
N GLY A 109 14.52 2.38 -3.62
CA GLY A 109 15.95 2.66 -3.67
C GLY A 109 16.24 4.01 -3.00
N SER A 110 16.04 4.14 -1.69
CA SER A 110 16.12 5.39 -0.89
C SER A 110 15.12 6.49 -1.25
N LEU A 111 14.61 7.21 -0.24
CA LEU A 111 14.13 8.59 -0.43
C LEU A 111 15.36 9.41 -0.89
N GLY A 112 15.31 9.94 -2.11
CA GLY A 112 16.48 10.56 -2.73
C GLY A 112 17.07 11.68 -1.88
N HIS A 113 18.37 11.59 -1.60
CA HIS A 113 19.18 12.79 -1.37
C HIS A 113 19.50 13.44 -2.74
N PRO A 114 19.69 14.78 -2.79
CA PRO A 114 19.90 15.52 -4.02
C PRO A 114 21.09 15.03 -4.85
#